data_AF-A0A290ZLP0-F1
#
_entry.id   AF-A0A290ZLP0-F1
#
_cell.length_a   1.000
_cell.length_b   1.000
_cell.length_c   1.000
_cell.angle_alpha   90.00
_cell.angle_beta   90.00
_cell.angle_gamma   90.00
#
_symmetry.space_group_name_H-M   'P 1'
#
loop_
_entity.id
_entity.type
_entity.pdbx_description
1 polymer ?
#
loop_
_entity_poly.entity_id
_entity_poly.type
_entity_poly.pdbx_seq_one_letter_code
_entity_poly.pdbx_strand_id
1 'polypeptide(L)'
;MIDYIAAPAHTANPAALRKLLAGGSSLRSQVFAFLLASVAVLGLTGCVGKSAEKTVALSILTYNHSDIGYYNVFVNGEMAPWGYPVRPGGKFSGGGGTTCCIVLPAKWRPGLKARIYWEYSRIGDDPRPTPPAQMADVEIPEYKPDPETGAIGRFFIHFYPNYQVRVVVHRIEPGYPGSPDPDLAPAATGRPVPPASE
;
A
#
# COMPACT_ATOMS: atom_id res chain seq x y z
N MET A 1 14.26 12.16 -12.29
CA MET A 1 13.88 10.75 -12.12
C MET A 1 13.32 10.65 -10.71
N ILE A 2 12.07 10.22 -10.52
CA ILE A 2 11.53 10.00 -9.16
C ILE A 2 12.16 8.69 -8.72
N ASP A 3 12.97 8.71 -7.67
CA ASP A 3 13.62 7.51 -7.15
C ASP A 3 12.57 6.67 -6.42
N TYR A 4 12.01 5.68 -7.12
CA TYR A 4 11.12 4.68 -6.53
C TYR A 4 11.96 3.66 -5.75
N ILE A 5 12.44 4.05 -4.58
CA ILE A 5 13.32 3.23 -3.74
C ILE A 5 12.48 2.18 -3.01
N ALA A 6 12.88 0.92 -3.12
CA ALA A 6 12.28 -0.15 -2.32
C ALA A 6 12.76 -0.03 -0.86
N ALA A 7 11.83 -0.03 0.08
CA ALA A 7 12.13 0.01 1.51
C ALA A 7 12.33 -1.40 2.06
N PRO A 8 13.34 -1.63 2.94
CA PRO A 8 13.49 -2.90 3.63
C PRO A 8 12.35 -3.10 4.65
N ALA A 9 11.87 -4.33 4.75
CA ALA A 9 10.94 -4.74 5.78
C ALA A 9 11.66 -5.28 7.02
N HIS A 10 10.89 -5.42 8.09
CA HIS A 10 11.30 -6.12 9.29
C HIS A 10 10.23 -7.15 9.66
N THR A 11 10.63 -8.13 10.45
CA THR A 11 9.70 -9.14 10.98
C THR A 11 8.62 -8.46 11.81
N ALA A 12 7.36 -8.72 11.47
CA ALA A 12 6.22 -8.12 12.14
C ALA A 12 6.03 -8.70 13.55
N ASN A 13 5.53 -7.86 14.47
CA ASN A 13 5.12 -8.32 15.80
C ASN A 13 3.98 -9.37 15.66
N PRO A 14 4.02 -10.51 16.38
CA PRO A 14 2.97 -11.53 16.33
C PRO A 14 1.56 -11.02 16.64
N ALA A 15 1.41 -9.93 17.40
CA ALA A 15 0.13 -9.29 17.69
C ALA A 15 -0.37 -8.35 16.57
N ALA A 16 0.43 -8.07 15.54
CA ALA A 16 0.09 -7.12 14.48
C ALA A 16 -1.16 -7.56 13.72
N LEU A 17 -1.23 -8.83 13.29
CA LEU A 17 -2.38 -9.35 12.56
C LEU A 17 -3.68 -9.20 13.37
N ARG A 18 -3.65 -9.51 14.67
CA ARG A 18 -4.83 -9.35 15.55
C ARG A 18 -5.31 -7.91 15.59
N LYS A 19 -4.40 -6.94 15.65
CA LYS A 19 -4.76 -5.51 15.63
C LYS A 19 -5.32 -5.07 14.28
N LEU A 20 -4.80 -5.61 13.18
CA LEU A 20 -5.27 -5.33 11.82
C LEU A 20 -6.68 -5.90 11.60
N LEU A 21 -6.90 -7.16 11.98
CA LEU A 21 -8.20 -7.84 11.88
C LEU A 21 -9.27 -7.24 12.80
N ALA A 22 -8.87 -6.67 13.94
CA ALA A 22 -9.80 -6.00 14.86
C ALA A 22 -10.36 -4.66 14.31
N GLY A 23 -9.90 -4.21 13.14
CA GLY A 23 -10.23 -2.89 12.57
C GLY A 23 -9.53 -1.80 13.37
N GLY A 24 -8.55 -1.13 12.76
CA GLY A 24 -7.72 -0.13 13.42
C GLY A 24 -8.52 1.04 13.99
N SER A 25 -8.97 0.93 15.24
CA SER A 25 -9.27 2.05 16.13
C SER A 25 -9.13 1.61 17.59
N SER A 26 -7.90 1.41 18.06
CA SER A 26 -7.62 1.50 19.50
C SER A 26 -7.59 2.98 19.92
N LEU A 27 -8.71 3.67 19.75
CA LEU A 27 -9.00 4.94 20.43
C LEU A 27 -10.24 4.81 21.31
N ARG A 28 -10.52 3.59 21.81
CA ARG A 28 -11.66 3.28 22.67
C ARG A 28 -11.19 2.70 24.01
N SER A 29 -10.28 3.34 24.74
CA SER A 29 -10.15 3.08 26.19
C SER A 29 -9.24 4.05 26.99
N GLN A 30 -9.15 5.33 26.64
CA GLN A 30 -8.54 6.32 27.57
C GLN A 30 -9.29 7.65 27.69
N VAL A 31 -10.35 7.87 26.90
CA VAL A 31 -11.10 9.14 26.95
C VAL A 31 -12.20 9.15 28.03
N PHE A 32 -12.63 7.99 28.53
CA PHE A 32 -13.70 7.92 29.54
C PHE A 32 -13.26 8.23 30.99
N ALA A 33 -11.96 8.38 31.26
CA ALA A 33 -11.46 8.65 32.62
C ALA A 33 -11.18 10.14 32.92
N PHE A 34 -11.24 11.03 31.92
CA PHE A 34 -10.93 12.45 32.10
C PHE A 34 -12.10 13.40 31.81
N LEU A 35 -13.31 12.87 31.61
CA LEU A 35 -14.51 13.65 31.27
C LEU A 35 -15.29 14.21 32.47
N LEU A 36 -14.77 14.08 33.70
CA LEU A 36 -15.40 14.64 34.91
C LEU A 36 -14.56 15.70 35.65
N ALA A 37 -13.36 16.05 35.18
CA ALA A 37 -12.45 16.93 35.95
C ALA A 37 -12.07 18.27 35.30
N SER A 38 -12.54 18.59 34.09
CA SER A 38 -12.01 19.74 33.32
C SER A 38 -13.08 20.67 32.70
N VAL A 39 -14.31 20.65 33.20
CA VAL A 39 -15.38 21.55 32.73
C VAL A 39 -15.23 23.00 33.23
N ALA A 40 -14.28 23.31 34.12
CA ALA A 40 -14.36 24.57 34.88
C ALA A 40 -13.31 25.66 34.59
N VAL A 41 -12.31 25.49 33.71
CA VAL A 41 -11.25 26.51 33.61
C VAL A 41 -10.77 26.73 32.16
N LEU A 42 -11.05 27.96 31.67
CA LEU A 42 -10.47 28.67 30.51
C LEU A 42 -11.10 28.45 29.13
N GLY A 43 -12.12 29.27 28.85
CA GLY A 43 -12.34 29.79 27.50
C GLY A 43 -11.20 30.75 27.07
N LEU A 44 -11.05 30.91 25.75
CA LEU A 44 -10.09 31.77 25.01
C LEU A 44 -8.78 31.12 24.49
N THR A 45 -8.81 29.87 24.05
CA THR A 45 -7.94 29.45 22.94
C THR A 45 -8.82 29.16 21.74
N GLY A 46 -8.85 30.08 20.77
CA GLY A 46 -9.49 29.81 19.49
C GLY A 46 -8.88 28.54 18.89
N CYS A 47 -9.72 27.56 18.58
CA CYS A 47 -9.31 26.42 17.77
C CYS A 47 -8.79 27.01 16.45
N VAL A 48 -7.47 26.99 16.24
CA VAL A 48 -6.91 27.09 14.89
C VAL A 48 -7.51 25.89 14.16
N GLY A 49 -8.59 26.13 13.41
CA GLY A 49 -9.24 25.12 12.62
C GLY A 49 -8.23 24.65 11.58
N LYS A 50 -7.57 23.52 11.84
CA LYS A 50 -6.90 22.78 10.77
C LYS A 50 -7.98 22.42 9.78
N SER A 51 -8.04 23.16 8.66
CA SER A 51 -8.90 22.80 7.54
C SER A 51 -8.69 21.32 7.24
N ALA A 52 -9.77 20.55 7.21
CA ALA A 52 -9.69 19.13 6.95
C ALA A 52 -8.99 18.92 5.61
N GLU A 53 -7.90 18.14 5.62
CA GLU A 53 -7.15 17.86 4.40
C GLU A 53 -8.05 17.13 3.40
N LYS A 54 -8.12 17.63 2.16
CA LYS A 54 -8.83 16.94 1.09
C LYS A 54 -8.12 15.61 0.81
N THR A 55 -8.87 14.51 0.83
CA THR A 55 -8.35 13.16 0.56
C THR A 55 -9.00 12.54 -0.67
N VAL A 56 -8.35 11.51 -1.21
CA VAL A 56 -8.83 10.66 -2.30
C VAL A 56 -8.58 9.20 -1.93
N ALA A 57 -9.54 8.34 -2.27
CA ALA A 57 -9.42 6.90 -2.08
C ALA A 57 -8.91 6.25 -3.37
N LEU A 58 -7.86 5.43 -3.27
CA LEU A 58 -7.25 4.76 -4.41
C LEU A 58 -7.41 3.25 -4.30
N SER A 59 -7.72 2.60 -5.41
CA SER A 59 -7.63 1.14 -5.52
C SER A 59 -6.19 0.69 -5.33
N ILE A 60 -6.02 -0.38 -4.56
CA ILE A 60 -4.73 -1.02 -4.30
C ILE A 60 -4.57 -2.19 -5.26
N LEU A 61 -3.37 -2.30 -5.83
CA LEU A 61 -2.93 -3.44 -6.64
C LEU A 61 -1.56 -3.89 -6.13
N THR A 62 -1.36 -5.20 -6.13
CA THR A 62 -0.10 -5.80 -5.68
C THR A 62 0.56 -6.58 -6.81
N TYR A 63 1.90 -6.53 -6.81
CA TYR A 63 2.77 -7.19 -7.76
C TYR A 63 3.85 -7.94 -6.99
N ASN A 64 3.97 -9.23 -7.25
CA ASN A 64 4.97 -10.08 -6.62
C ASN A 64 6.12 -10.34 -7.59
N HIS A 65 7.35 -10.06 -7.17
CA HIS A 65 8.57 -10.37 -7.92
C HIS A 65 9.35 -11.55 -7.32
N SER A 66 8.74 -12.28 -6.39
CA SER A 66 9.36 -13.40 -5.67
C SER A 66 8.74 -14.76 -5.97
N ASP A 67 9.48 -15.81 -5.65
CA ASP A 67 9.08 -17.20 -5.85
C ASP A 67 8.20 -17.75 -4.71
N ILE A 68 7.73 -16.88 -3.80
CA ILE A 68 6.84 -17.21 -2.70
C ILE A 68 5.60 -16.32 -2.75
N GLY A 69 4.42 -16.90 -2.55
CA GLY A 69 3.19 -16.13 -2.49
C GLY A 69 3.10 -15.33 -1.19
N TYR A 70 2.14 -14.41 -1.14
CA TYR A 70 1.77 -13.74 0.09
C TYR A 70 0.26 -13.72 0.25
N TYR A 71 -0.17 -13.79 1.50
CA TYR A 71 -1.55 -13.76 1.95
C TYR A 71 -1.67 -12.76 3.12
N ASN A 72 -2.90 -12.40 3.50
CA ASN A 72 -3.17 -11.41 4.55
C ASN A 72 -2.35 -10.11 4.38
N VAL A 73 -2.57 -9.42 3.26
CA VAL A 73 -1.92 -8.13 3.00
C VAL A 73 -2.75 -7.00 3.57
N PHE A 74 -2.12 -6.10 4.32
CA PHE A 74 -2.76 -4.90 4.85
C PHE A 74 -1.94 -3.66 4.54
N VAL A 75 -2.64 -2.56 4.20
CA VAL A 75 -2.05 -1.26 3.91
C VAL A 75 -2.78 -0.23 4.75
N ASN A 76 -2.07 0.40 5.68
CA ASN A 76 -2.65 1.32 6.67
C ASN A 76 -3.82 0.72 7.46
N GLY A 77 -3.85 -0.61 7.63
CA GLY A 77 -4.96 -1.32 8.30
C GLY A 77 -6.04 -1.86 7.37
N GLU A 78 -6.04 -1.47 6.10
CA GLU A 78 -7.02 -1.93 5.11
C GLU A 78 -6.52 -3.17 4.38
N MET A 79 -7.40 -4.14 4.15
CA MET A 79 -7.03 -5.34 3.37
C MET A 79 -6.68 -4.96 1.92
N ALA A 80 -5.62 -5.57 1.41
CA ALA A 80 -5.16 -5.41 0.05
C ALA A 80 -5.13 -6.77 -0.69
N PRO A 81 -5.04 -6.75 -2.03
CA PRO A 81 -4.95 -7.99 -2.79
C PRO A 81 -3.73 -8.82 -2.38
N TRP A 82 -3.95 -10.11 -2.19
CA TRP A 82 -2.91 -11.12 -2.03
C TRP A 82 -2.25 -11.44 -3.38
N GLY A 83 -1.17 -12.22 -3.39
CA GLY A 83 -0.36 -12.45 -4.58
C GLY A 83 0.23 -13.84 -4.65
N TYR A 84 0.26 -14.40 -5.86
CA TYR A 84 0.84 -15.70 -6.15
C TYR A 84 2.38 -15.61 -6.26
N PRO A 85 3.12 -16.71 -6.07
CA PRO A 85 4.54 -16.74 -6.45
C PRO A 85 4.69 -16.52 -7.96
N VAL A 86 5.86 -16.02 -8.37
CA VAL A 86 6.25 -15.95 -9.77
C VAL A 86 6.42 -17.36 -10.33
N ARG A 87 5.77 -17.63 -11.47
CA ARG A 87 5.92 -18.91 -12.18
C ARG A 87 7.28 -18.99 -12.88
N PRO A 88 7.85 -20.19 -13.11
CA PRO A 88 9.09 -20.34 -13.88
C PRO A 88 9.04 -19.58 -15.21
N GLY A 89 10.06 -18.77 -15.50
CA GLY A 89 10.14 -17.92 -16.69
C GLY A 89 9.35 -16.61 -16.62
N GLY A 90 8.56 -16.39 -15.56
CA GLY A 90 7.89 -15.11 -15.30
C GLY A 90 8.84 -14.09 -14.65
N LYS A 91 8.57 -12.80 -14.87
CA LYS A 91 9.25 -11.70 -14.17
C LYS A 91 8.54 -11.29 -12.88
N PHE A 92 7.21 -11.40 -12.88
CA PHE A 92 6.36 -11.04 -11.75
C PHE A 92 4.99 -11.75 -11.86
N SER A 93 4.18 -11.64 -10.81
CA SER A 93 2.76 -12.03 -10.79
C SER A 93 1.91 -10.91 -10.17
N GLY A 94 0.58 -10.99 -10.29
CA GLY A 94 -0.35 -10.01 -9.70
C GLY A 94 -0.94 -9.05 -10.75
N GLY A 95 -1.33 -7.85 -10.34
CA GLY A 95 -1.91 -6.82 -11.22
C GLY A 95 -3.33 -7.08 -11.75
N GLY A 96 -3.86 -8.31 -11.65
CA GLY A 96 -5.20 -8.66 -12.13
C GLY A 96 -6.35 -8.42 -11.13
N GLY A 97 -6.04 -8.25 -9.84
CA GLY A 97 -7.03 -8.02 -8.78
C GLY A 97 -6.82 -6.68 -8.09
N THR A 98 -7.91 -6.03 -7.68
CA THR A 98 -7.87 -4.75 -6.97
C THR A 98 -8.76 -4.79 -5.74
N THR A 99 -8.34 -4.13 -4.66
CA THR A 99 -9.18 -3.89 -3.48
C THR A 99 -9.28 -2.40 -3.22
N CYS A 100 -10.47 -1.93 -2.85
CA CYS A 100 -10.66 -0.57 -2.36
C CYS A 100 -10.53 -0.56 -0.82
N CYS A 101 -9.76 0.33 -0.20
CA CYS A 101 -8.91 1.38 -0.77
C CYS A 101 -7.81 1.82 0.24
N ILE A 102 -6.77 2.48 -0.25
CA ILE A 102 -5.95 3.38 0.57
C ILE A 102 -6.47 4.82 0.44
N VAL A 103 -6.52 5.56 1.54
CA VAL A 103 -6.89 6.98 1.54
C VAL A 103 -5.63 7.83 1.64
N LEU A 104 -5.40 8.70 0.64
CA LEU A 104 -4.26 9.60 0.58
C LEU A 104 -4.72 11.06 0.45
N PRO A 105 -3.88 12.04 0.85
CA PRO A 105 -4.10 13.44 0.50
C PRO A 105 -4.30 13.67 -0.99
N ALA A 106 -5.20 14.56 -1.38
CA ALA A 106 -5.36 14.94 -2.77
C ALA A 106 -4.10 15.66 -3.31
N LYS A 107 -3.36 16.36 -2.44
CA LYS A 107 -2.08 16.99 -2.75
C LYS A 107 -0.96 16.31 -1.98
N TRP A 108 0.06 15.83 -2.68
CA TRP A 108 1.23 15.22 -2.04
C TRP A 108 1.99 16.23 -1.16
N ARG A 109 2.63 15.72 -0.11
CA ARG A 109 3.61 16.44 0.71
C ARG A 109 4.73 15.48 1.15
N PRO A 110 5.91 15.98 1.52
CA PRO A 110 6.97 15.14 2.08
C PRO A 110 6.53 14.41 3.36
N GLY A 111 7.02 13.17 3.54
CA GLY A 111 6.81 12.34 4.73
C GLY A 111 5.51 11.52 4.75
N LEU A 112 4.80 11.43 3.63
CA LEU A 112 3.69 10.50 3.50
C LEU A 112 4.21 9.06 3.49
N LYS A 113 3.68 8.22 4.39
CA LYS A 113 4.07 6.81 4.48
C LYS A 113 2.87 5.88 4.36
N ALA A 114 3.08 4.75 3.72
CA ALA A 114 2.19 3.60 3.76
C ALA A 114 2.79 2.52 4.66
N ARG A 115 2.02 2.10 5.67
CA ARG A 115 2.36 0.98 6.53
C ARG A 115 1.83 -0.30 5.91
N ILE A 116 2.73 -1.16 5.47
CA ILE A 116 2.39 -2.39 4.75
C ILE A 116 2.76 -3.58 5.62
N TYR A 117 1.82 -4.50 5.77
CA TYR A 117 1.98 -5.79 6.44
C TYR A 117 1.59 -6.91 5.47
N TRP A 118 2.32 -8.03 5.51
CA TRP A 118 1.97 -9.22 4.74
C TRP A 118 2.49 -10.49 5.41
N GLU A 119 1.82 -11.60 5.13
CA GLU A 119 2.25 -12.94 5.49
C GLU A 119 2.61 -13.75 4.24
N TYR A 120 3.53 -14.70 4.35
CA TYR A 120 3.96 -15.50 3.22
C TYR A 120 3.15 -16.78 3.07
N SER A 121 2.76 -17.13 1.85
CA SER A 121 2.07 -18.37 1.54
C SER A 121 2.91 -19.23 0.61
N ARG A 122 3.31 -20.41 1.10
CA ARG A 122 3.88 -21.48 0.28
C ARG A 122 2.71 -22.23 -0.38
N ILE A 123 2.67 -22.25 -1.71
CA ILE A 123 1.60 -22.92 -2.47
C ILE A 123 2.12 -24.28 -2.96
N GLY A 124 1.29 -25.32 -2.85
CA GLY A 124 1.65 -26.69 -3.23
C GLY A 124 2.60 -27.35 -2.23
N ASP A 125 3.41 -28.30 -2.70
CA ASP A 125 4.31 -29.11 -1.87
C ASP A 125 5.71 -28.47 -1.69
N ASP A 126 5.82 -27.14 -1.70
CA ASP A 126 7.10 -26.45 -1.45
C ASP A 126 7.59 -26.75 -0.02
N PRO A 127 8.70 -27.50 0.15
CA PRO A 127 9.13 -27.98 1.47
C PRO A 127 9.85 -26.91 2.30
N ARG A 128 10.12 -25.73 1.72
CA ARG A 128 10.85 -24.66 2.40
C ARG A 128 9.99 -24.04 3.50
N PRO A 129 10.58 -23.68 4.66
CA PRO A 129 9.82 -23.03 5.71
C PRO A 129 9.21 -21.71 5.20
N THR A 130 8.01 -21.43 5.69
CA THR A 130 7.34 -20.14 5.48
C THR A 130 8.07 -19.07 6.29
N PRO A 131 8.58 -17.99 5.66
CA PRO A 131 9.19 -16.90 6.40
C PRO A 131 8.17 -16.23 7.35
N PRO A 132 8.62 -15.59 8.43
CA PRO A 132 7.71 -14.89 9.33
C PRO A 132 7.05 -13.70 8.61
N ALA A 133 5.89 -13.29 9.11
CA ALA A 133 5.19 -12.10 8.65
C ALA A 133 6.10 -10.88 8.66
N GLN A 134 5.91 -9.98 7.70
CA GLN A 134 6.76 -8.80 7.53
C GLN A 134 5.94 -7.52 7.59
N MET A 135 6.64 -6.44 7.89
CA MET A 135 6.08 -5.11 7.98
C MET A 135 7.08 -4.06 7.53
N ALA A 136 6.60 -3.02 6.85
CA ALA A 136 7.41 -1.89 6.43
C ALA A 136 6.59 -0.59 6.46
N ASP A 137 7.24 0.51 6.85
CA ASP A 137 6.73 1.86 6.64
C ASP A 137 7.43 2.43 5.40
N VAL A 138 6.72 2.51 4.28
CA VAL A 138 7.27 2.90 2.97
C VAL A 138 6.90 4.34 2.68
N GLU A 139 7.89 5.19 2.37
CA GLU A 139 7.63 6.54 1.86
C GLU A 139 6.84 6.45 0.55
N ILE A 140 5.79 7.26 0.43
CA ILE A 140 4.96 7.38 -0.76
C ILE A 140 5.61 8.45 -1.64
N PRO A 141 6.12 8.09 -2.83
CA PRO A 141 6.72 9.06 -3.75
C PRO A 141 5.73 10.14 -4.18
N GLU A 142 6.26 11.27 -4.66
CA GLU A 142 5.44 12.37 -5.13
C GLU A 142 4.49 11.91 -6.25
N TYR A 143 3.20 12.20 -6.08
CA TYR A 143 2.19 12.07 -7.11
C TYR A 143 1.61 13.43 -7.48
N LYS A 144 1.29 13.58 -8.76
CA LYS A 144 0.71 14.80 -9.31
C LYS A 144 -0.72 14.54 -9.77
N PRO A 145 -1.72 15.23 -9.19
CA PRO A 145 -3.07 15.19 -9.71
C PRO A 145 -3.12 15.57 -11.18
N ASP A 146 -3.99 14.90 -11.90
CA ASP A 146 -4.36 15.31 -13.23
C ASP A 146 -4.97 16.73 -13.19
N PRO A 147 -4.51 17.69 -14.02
CA PRO A 147 -4.97 19.08 -13.93
C PRO A 147 -6.47 19.25 -14.21
N GLU A 148 -7.06 18.38 -15.02
CA GLU A 148 -8.46 18.48 -15.44
C GLU A 148 -9.39 17.72 -14.48
N THR A 149 -9.02 16.48 -14.16
CA THR A 149 -9.87 15.56 -13.40
C THR A 149 -9.53 15.50 -11.91
N GLY A 150 -8.34 15.96 -11.52
CA GLY A 150 -7.82 15.81 -10.15
C GLY A 150 -7.43 14.37 -9.79
N ALA A 151 -7.49 13.42 -10.74
CA ALA A 151 -7.18 12.02 -10.48
C ALA A 151 -5.68 11.81 -10.25
N ILE A 152 -5.33 11.13 -9.16
CA ILE A 152 -3.92 10.77 -8.85
C ILE A 152 -3.57 9.33 -9.27
N GLY A 153 -4.56 8.52 -9.66
CA GLY A 153 -4.36 7.18 -10.20
C GLY A 153 -4.68 6.07 -9.21
N ARG A 154 -3.81 5.07 -9.14
CA ARG A 154 -3.95 3.87 -8.30
C ARG A 154 -2.72 3.67 -7.44
N PHE A 155 -2.85 2.86 -6.40
CA PHE A 155 -1.78 2.54 -5.47
C PHE A 155 -1.21 1.15 -5.78
N PHE A 156 -0.02 1.12 -6.37
CA PHE A 156 0.69 -0.10 -6.72
C PHE A 156 1.70 -0.46 -5.61
N ILE A 157 1.74 -1.72 -5.24
CA ILE A 157 2.69 -2.27 -4.27
C ILE A 157 3.48 -3.38 -4.95
N HIS A 158 4.80 -3.30 -4.88
CA HIS A 158 5.71 -4.31 -5.40
C HIS A 158 6.45 -4.98 -4.25
N PHE A 159 6.35 -6.30 -4.15
CA PHE A 159 7.07 -7.13 -3.18
C PHE A 159 8.26 -7.85 -3.85
N TYR A 160 9.43 -7.84 -3.21
CA TYR A 160 10.68 -8.37 -3.76
C TYR A 160 11.28 -9.53 -2.92
N PRO A 161 12.13 -10.40 -3.52
CA PRO A 161 12.72 -11.60 -2.88
C PRO A 161 13.58 -11.38 -1.63
N ASN A 162 13.91 -10.15 -1.28
CA ASN A 162 14.81 -9.76 -0.18
C ASN A 162 14.09 -8.97 0.93
N TYR A 163 12.80 -9.24 1.12
CA TYR A 163 11.94 -8.53 2.08
C TYR A 163 11.87 -7.02 1.79
N GLN A 164 12.03 -6.61 0.53
CA GLN A 164 11.83 -5.21 0.15
C GLN A 164 10.44 -5.02 -0.43
N VAL A 165 9.89 -3.84 -0.17
CA VAL A 165 8.60 -3.41 -0.71
C VAL A 165 8.71 -1.99 -1.25
N ARG A 166 8.08 -1.75 -2.40
CA ARG A 166 8.04 -0.44 -3.05
C ARG A 166 6.61 -0.07 -3.34
N VAL A 167 6.28 1.21 -3.18
CA VAL A 167 4.95 1.74 -3.49
C VAL A 167 5.03 2.78 -4.58
N VAL A 168 4.02 2.83 -5.42
CA VAL A 168 3.90 3.78 -6.53
C VAL A 168 2.47 4.27 -6.61
N VAL A 169 2.26 5.58 -6.73
CA VAL A 169 0.96 6.17 -7.06
C VAL A 169 1.03 6.66 -8.49
N HIS A 170 0.29 6.02 -9.39
CA HIS A 170 0.33 6.39 -10.80
C HIS A 170 -0.98 6.06 -11.54
N ARG A 171 -1.26 6.80 -12.62
CA ARG A 171 -2.47 6.60 -13.44
C ARG A 171 -2.34 5.44 -14.42
N ILE A 172 -1.14 5.25 -14.96
CA ILE A 172 -0.80 4.19 -15.91
C ILE A 172 -0.28 2.98 -15.14
N GLU A 173 -0.80 1.79 -15.43
CA GLU A 173 -0.35 0.52 -14.82
C GLU A 173 1.08 0.18 -15.24
N PRO A 174 1.83 -0.52 -14.37
CA PRO A 174 3.05 -1.22 -14.76
C PRO A 174 2.86 -2.04 -16.05
N GLY A 175 3.86 -1.99 -16.94
CA GLY A 175 3.86 -2.71 -18.22
C GLY A 175 3.32 -1.94 -19.42
N TYR A 176 2.87 -0.71 -19.21
CA TYR A 176 2.41 0.18 -20.28
C TYR A 176 3.40 1.34 -20.47
N PRO A 177 3.56 1.84 -21.72
CA PRO A 177 4.33 3.04 -21.99
C PRO A 177 3.91 4.21 -21.10
N GLY A 178 4.88 4.94 -20.55
CA GLY A 178 4.64 6.07 -19.65
C GLY A 178 4.34 5.69 -18.19
N SER A 179 4.26 4.41 -17.84
CA SER A 179 4.27 3.99 -16.43
C SER A 179 5.68 4.11 -15.82
N PRO A 180 5.79 4.19 -14.48
CA PRO A 180 7.07 4.08 -13.78
C PRO A 180 7.80 2.75 -13.98
N ASP A 181 7.10 1.73 -14.45
CA ASP A 181 7.60 0.37 -14.60
C ASP A 181 7.19 -0.23 -15.96
N PRO A 182 7.63 0.35 -17.08
CA PRO A 182 7.18 -0.04 -18.42
C PRO A 182 7.63 -1.46 -18.80
N ASP A 183 8.71 -1.95 -18.20
CA ASP A 183 9.28 -3.27 -18.48
C ASP A 183 8.54 -4.42 -17.77
N LEU A 184 7.61 -4.09 -16.87
CA LEU A 184 6.76 -5.07 -16.19
C LEU A 184 5.58 -5.45 -17.09
N ALA A 185 5.84 -6.14 -18.21
CA ALA A 185 4.82 -6.60 -19.17
C ALA A 185 3.56 -7.14 -18.44
N PRO A 186 2.35 -6.61 -18.69
CA PRO A 186 1.17 -6.85 -17.87
C PRO A 186 0.99 -8.33 -17.60
N ALA A 187 1.00 -8.72 -16.32
CA ALA A 187 1.00 -10.13 -15.91
C ALA A 187 -0.18 -10.87 -16.54
N ALA A 188 0.10 -11.64 -17.59
CA ALA A 188 -0.72 -12.71 -18.16
C ALA A 188 -2.25 -12.46 -18.15
N THR A 189 -2.72 -11.23 -18.40
CA THR A 189 -4.16 -10.97 -18.57
C THR A 189 -4.65 -11.32 -19.97
N GLY A 190 -3.73 -11.77 -20.86
CA GLY A 190 -4.03 -11.99 -22.28
C GLY A 190 -4.42 -10.70 -23.02
N ARG A 191 -4.31 -9.53 -22.38
CA ARG A 191 -4.54 -8.25 -23.05
C ARG A 191 -3.26 -7.84 -23.77
N PRO A 192 -3.31 -7.59 -25.09
CA PRO A 192 -2.19 -7.02 -25.80
C PRO A 192 -1.75 -5.72 -25.11
N VAL A 193 -0.43 -5.53 -25.00
CA VAL A 193 0.12 -4.20 -24.74
C VAL A 193 -0.28 -3.35 -25.95
N PRO A 194 -1.09 -2.28 -25.79
CA PRO A 194 -1.37 -1.38 -26.90
C PRO A 194 -0.04 -0.82 -27.40
N PRO A 195 0.14 -0.69 -28.73
CA PRO A 195 1.37 -0.15 -29.28
C PRO A 195 1.64 1.22 -28.65
N ALA A 196 2.92 1.51 -28.39
CA ALA A 196 3.32 2.84 -27.97
C ALA A 196 2.76 3.84 -29.00
N SER A 197 1.95 4.79 -28.54
CA SER A 197 1.48 5.87 -29.40
C SER A 197 2.70 6.65 -29.90
N GLU A 198 2.88 6.67 -31.22
CA GLU A 198 3.77 7.60 -31.93
C GLU A 198 3.33 9.05 -31.74
#